data_AF-A0A2T1C645-F1
#
_entry.id   AF-A0A2T1C645-F1
#
_cell.length_a   1.000
_cell.length_b   1.000
_cell.length_c   1.000
_cell.angle_alpha   90.00
_cell.angle_beta   90.00
_cell.angle_gamma   90.00
#
_symmetry.space_group_name_H-M   'P 1'
#
loop_
_entity.id
_entity.type
_entity.pdbx_description
1 polymer ?
#
loop_
_entity_poly.entity_id
_entity_poly.type
_entity_poly.pdbx_seq_one_letter_code
_entity_poly.pdbx_strand_id
1 'polypeptide(L)' 'MTTKSLADYDRAIQLNPYNAIAYVNRGLAKYALGRNQEAITDYDRAIKLDPNYANAYKNRGIAKSNLGKNQDAI' A
#
# COMPACT_ATOMS: atom_id res chain seq x y z
N MET A 1 16.37 6.98 0.10
CA MET A 1 15.52 7.30 -1.08
C MET A 1 14.03 7.00 -0.87
N THR A 2 13.65 6.30 0.20
CA THR A 2 12.28 5.77 0.43
C THR A 2 11.25 6.77 0.97
N THR A 3 11.68 7.88 1.59
CA THR A 3 10.75 8.90 2.11
C THR A 3 10.27 9.88 1.05
N LYS A 4 11.13 10.19 0.07
CA LYS A 4 10.81 11.12 -1.03
C LYS A 4 9.67 10.58 -1.91
N SER A 5 9.65 9.26 -2.16
CA SER A 5 8.56 8.65 -2.95
C SER A 5 7.21 8.70 -2.23
N LEU A 6 7.17 8.63 -0.89
CA LEU A 6 5.91 8.74 -0.14
C LEU A 6 5.27 10.12 -0.33
N ALA A 7 6.06 11.19 -0.23
CA ALA A 7 5.57 12.55 -0.41
C ALA A 7 5.01 12.78 -1.84
N ASP A 8 5.66 12.21 -2.86
CA ASP A 8 5.19 12.30 -4.24
C ASP A 8 3.85 11.56 -4.43
N TYR A 9 3.70 10.38 -3.82
CA TYR A 9 2.41 9.66 -3.86
C TYR A 9 1.33 10.34 -3.03
N ASP A 10 1.67 10.93 -1.89
CA ASP A 10 0.74 11.75 -1.10
C ASP A 10 0.23 12.93 -1.93
N ARG A 11 1.13 13.61 -2.65
CA ARG A 11 0.76 14.70 -3.54
C ARG A 11 -0.12 14.21 -4.69
N ALA A 12 0.21 13.08 -5.31
CA ALA A 12 -0.61 12.48 -6.36
C ALA A 12 -2.03 12.15 -5.87
N ILE A 13 -2.17 11.64 -4.64
CA ILE A 13 -3.46 11.33 -4.01
C ILE A 13 -4.23 12.60 -3.66
N GLN A 14 -3.55 13.66 -3.20
CA GLN A 14 -4.19 14.96 -2.98
C GLN A 14 -4.75 15.57 -4.27
N LEU A 15 -4.00 15.45 -5.37
CA LEU A 15 -4.43 15.94 -6.69
C LEU A 15 -5.55 15.09 -7.29
N ASN A 16 -5.49 13.77 -7.11
CA ASN A 16 -6.53 12.84 -7.54
C ASN A 16 -6.76 11.72 -6.51
N PRO A 17 -7.76 11.86 -5.62
CA PRO A 17 -8.06 10.87 -4.59
C PRO A 17 -8.73 9.59 -5.13
N TYR A 18 -9.01 9.52 -6.43
CA TYR A 18 -9.57 8.33 -7.10
C TYR A 18 -8.51 7.54 -7.87
N ASN A 19 -7.23 7.93 -7.78
CA ASN A 19 -6.15 7.23 -8.45
C ASN A 19 -5.73 5.96 -7.69
N ALA A 20 -6.33 4.81 -8.03
CA ALA A 20 -6.00 3.51 -7.43
C ALA A 20 -4.51 3.13 -7.55
N ILE A 21 -3.85 3.53 -8.65
CA ILE A 21 -2.42 3.26 -8.88
C ILE A 21 -1.55 4.01 -7.86
N ALA A 22 -1.89 5.26 -7.55
CA ALA A 22 -1.16 6.05 -6.56
C ALA A 22 -1.21 5.39 -5.17
N TYR A 23 -2.38 4.85 -4.78
CA TYR A 23 -2.51 4.09 -3.54
C TYR A 23 -1.69 2.79 -3.55
N VAL A 24 -1.71 2.00 -4.64
CA VAL A 24 -0.87 0.79 -4.74
C VAL A 24 0.61 1.12 -4.61
N ASN A 25 1.07 2.17 -5.29
CA ASN A 25 2.49 2.54 -5.27
C ASN A 25 2.92 3.08 -3.90
N ARG A 26 2.07 3.86 -3.22
CA ARG A 26 2.32 4.28 -1.83
C ARG A 26 2.34 3.09 -0.88
N GLY A 27 1.43 2.15 -1.05
CA GLY A 27 1.39 0.90 -0.29
C GLY A 27 2.67 0.08 -0.47
N LEU A 28 3.19 -0.04 -1.70
CA LEU A 28 4.46 -0.72 -2.00
C LEU A 28 5.64 -0.04 -1.31
N ALA A 29 5.70 1.29 -1.35
CA ALA A 29 6.75 2.05 -0.66
C ALA A 29 6.69 1.87 0.86
N LYS A 30 5.50 1.89 1.46
CA LYS A 30 5.31 1.62 2.90
C LYS A 30 5.69 0.18 3.28
N TYR A 31 5.31 -0.79 2.46
CA TYR A 31 5.70 -2.19 2.66
C TYR A 31 7.23 -2.37 2.62
N ALA A 32 7.92 -1.73 1.68
CA ALA A 32 9.38 -1.74 1.62
C ALA A 32 10.06 -1.11 2.85
N LEU A 33 9.34 -0.27 3.59
CA LEU A 33 9.77 0.32 4.87
C LEU A 33 9.37 -0.52 6.09
N GLY A 34 8.79 -1.71 5.90
CA GLY A 34 8.27 -2.55 6.99
C GLY A 34 6.96 -2.06 7.60
N ARG A 35 6.36 -1.00 7.06
CA ARG A 35 5.08 -0.41 7.52
C ARG A 35 3.90 -1.20 6.97
N ASN A 36 3.86 -2.50 7.28
CA ASN A 36 2.95 -3.47 6.69
C ASN A 36 1.46 -3.12 6.90
N GLN A 37 1.09 -2.67 8.10
CA GLN A 37 -0.29 -2.28 8.40
C GLN A 37 -0.76 -1.10 7.54
N GLU A 38 0.09 -0.09 7.36
CA GLU A 38 -0.25 1.08 6.55
C GLU A 38 -0.26 0.78 5.05
N ALA A 39 0.60 -0.15 4.60
CA ALA A 39 0.55 -0.67 3.24
C ALA A 39 -0.79 -1.37 2.95
N ILE A 40 -1.29 -2.19 3.88
CA ILE A 40 -2.59 -2.86 3.76
C ILE A 40 -3.72 -1.83 3.59
N THR A 41 -3.73 -0.76 4.39
CA THR A 41 -4.73 0.32 4.27
C THR A 41 -4.74 0.95 2.87
N ASP A 42 -3.55 1.18 2.30
CA ASP A 42 -3.44 1.75 0.95
C ASP A 42 -3.92 0.76 -0.12
N TYR A 43 -3.58 -0.51 -0.01
CA TYR A 43 -4.11 -1.53 -0.94
C TYR A 43 -5.63 -1.70 -0.83
N ASP A 44 -6.18 -1.63 0.38
CA ASP A 44 -7.64 -1.65 0.59
C ASP A 44 -8.32 -0.46 -0.07
N ARG A 45 -7.70 0.73 -0.02
CA ARG A 45 -8.21 1.90 -0.71
C ARG A 45 -8.15 1.74 -2.23
N ALA A 46 -7.06 1.19 -2.77
CA ALA A 46 -6.95 0.89 -4.19
C ALA A 46 -8.04 -0.10 -4.65
N ILE A 47 -8.30 -1.16 -3.88
CA ILE A 47 -9.36 -2.15 -4.17
C ILE A 47 -10.76 -1.52 -4.13
N LYS A 48 -11.01 -0.60 -3.19
CA LYS A 48 -12.29 0.13 -3.14
C LYS A 48 -12.50 1.02 -4.37
N LEU A 49 -11.42 1.55 -4.94
CA LEU A 49 -11.47 2.40 -6.13
C LEU A 49 -11.55 1.58 -7.43
N ASP A 50 -10.81 0.48 -7.50
CA ASP A 50 -10.84 -0.48 -8.60
C ASP A 50 -10.87 -1.91 -8.05
N PRO A 51 -12.08 -2.51 -7.93
CA PRO A 51 -12.25 -3.88 -7.45
C PRO A 51 -11.61 -4.95 -8.36
N ASN A 52 -11.28 -4.60 -9.60
CA ASN A 52 -10.65 -5.53 -10.54
C ASN A 52 -9.12 -5.43 -10.54
N TYR A 53 -8.54 -4.57 -9.70
CA TYR A 53 -7.10 -4.35 -9.70
C TYR A 53 -6.33 -5.49 -9.01
N ALA A 54 -6.03 -6.55 -9.78
CA ALA A 54 -5.38 -7.77 -9.29
C ALA A 54 -4.09 -7.52 -8.49
N ASN A 55 -3.28 -6.54 -8.88
CA ASN A 55 -2.04 -6.19 -8.17
C ASN A 55 -2.30 -5.71 -6.73
N ALA A 56 -3.39 -5.00 -6.48
CA ALA A 56 -3.72 -4.54 -5.14
C ALA A 56 -4.05 -5.72 -4.20
N TYR A 57 -4.80 -6.72 -4.70
CA TYR A 57 -5.07 -7.95 -3.95
C TYR A 57 -3.79 -8.74 -3.65
N LYS A 58 -2.94 -8.93 -4.67
CA LYS A 58 -1.65 -9.64 -4.52
C LYS A 58 -0.79 -8.98 -3.44
N ASN A 59 -0.58 -7.68 -3.54
CA ASN A 59 0.29 -6.94 -2.62
C ASN A 59 -0.30 -6.89 -1.21
N ARG A 60 -1.63 -6.80 -1.06
CA ARG A 60 -2.31 -6.90 0.23
C ARG A 60 -2.10 -8.26 0.89
N GLY A 61 -2.18 -9.35 0.13
CA GLY A 61 -1.93 -10.70 0.65
C GLY A 61 -0.50 -10.86 1.19
N ILE A 62 0.48 -10.38 0.43
CA ILE A 62 1.89 -10.37 0.85
C ILE A 62 2.08 -9.56 2.14
N ALA A 63 1.52 -8.35 2.20
CA ALA A 63 1.64 -7.49 3.38
C ALA A 63 0.98 -8.12 4.63
N LYS A 64 -0.18 -8.77 4.49
CA LYS A 64 -0.83 -9.51 5.59
C LYS A 64 0.00 -10.69 6.07
N SER A 65 0.60 -11.46 5.17
CA SER A 65 1.46 -12.59 5.54
C SER A 65 2.68 -12.11 6.34
N ASN A 66 3.32 -11.03 5.92
CA ASN A 66 4.46 -10.48 6.66
C ASN A 66 4.07 -9.87 8.00
N LEU A 67 2.89 -9.25 8.10
CA LEU A 67 2.39 -8.74 9.38
C LEU A 67 2.17 -9.89 10.39
N GLY A 68 1.58 -11.00 9.94
CA GLY A 68 1.38 -12.19 10.79
C GLY A 68 2.70 -12.81 11.25
N LYS A 69 3.67 -13.00 10.33
CA LYS A 69 5.00 -13.51 10.69
C LYS A 69 5.72 -12.63 11.72
N ASN A 70 5.55 -11.31 11.64
CA ASN A 70 6.16 -10.38 12.59
C ASN A 70 5.46 -10.41 13.96
N GLN A 71 4.17 -10.77 14.01
CA GLN A 71 3.43 -10.93 15.26
C GLN A 71 3.79 -12.25 15.97
N ASP A 72 4.00 -13.32 15.21
CA ASP A 72 4.41 -14.63 15.75
C ASP A 72 5.88 -14.67 16.21
N ALA A 73 6.70 -13.71 15.78
CA ALA A 73 8.12 -13.61 16.12
C ALA A 73 8.42 -12.87 17.44
N ILE A 74 7.41 -12.54 18.25
CA ILE A 74 7.52 -11.81 19.52
C ILE A 74 7.24 -12.73 20.70
#